data_AF-A0A1V9U5R3-F1
#
_entry.id   AF-A0A1V9U5R3-F1
#
_cell.length_a   1.000
_cell.length_b   1.000
_cell.length_c   1.000
_cell.angle_alpha   90.00
_cell.angle_beta   90.00
_cell.angle_gamma   90.00
#
_symmetry.space_group_name_H-M   'P 1'
#
loop_
_entity.id
_entity.type
_entity.pdbx_description
1 polymer ?
#
loop_
_entity_poly.entity_id
_entity_poly.type
_entity_poly.pdbx_seq_one_letter_code
_entity_poly.pdbx_strand_id
1 'polypeptide(L)'
;MANDKNKVQGDQPEERLKALDAALKKIEKKFGKGSIMKMGGKVDTKISTISSGSIAIDAGLGVGGYPRGRIIEIYGPESSGKTTVALHAVAEVQKRGGTAAYIDAENALDPAYATALGVNIDELLLSQPDTGEQGLEIADALVSSGAIDIIVVDSVAALVPKAEIEGEMGDSHVGLQARLMSQALRKLSGTINKTKTVAIFINQIREKVGVMFGNPETTPGGRALKFYSTVRMEVRRSEAIKAKSEIIGNRTKIKFAKNKVAPPFKVAEVDIMYGEGISKTGELLDMAVEKDIIHKSGSWFSYGDTRIGQGRENAKEYLSEHEDEMNEINIKVREAYGIPDENGNVPESQDKNTTQSAMDDKAADIDDSEEVSLDVNDSDE
;
A
#
# COMPACT_ATOMS: atom_id res chain seq x y z
N MET A 1 2.35 67.98 -25.70
CA MET A 1 2.93 66.95 -26.60
C MET A 1 4.03 66.24 -25.82
N ALA A 2 3.74 65.02 -25.34
CA ALA A 2 4.40 63.75 -25.74
C ALA A 2 5.84 63.62 -25.17
N ASN A 3 6.27 62.56 -24.47
CA ASN A 3 5.86 61.16 -24.49
C ASN A 3 6.05 60.54 -23.10
N ASP A 4 4.96 60.11 -22.51
CA ASP A 4 4.93 59.01 -21.56
C ASP A 4 4.84 57.71 -22.38
N LYS A 5 5.97 57.01 -22.53
CA LYS A 5 6.05 55.71 -23.21
C LYS A 5 7.00 54.77 -22.48
N ASN A 6 6.72 54.50 -21.22
CA ASN A 6 7.04 53.20 -20.64
C ASN A 6 5.75 52.38 -20.56
N LYS A 7 5.20 52.06 -21.74
CA LYS A 7 4.27 50.94 -21.85
C LYS A 7 5.08 49.70 -21.53
N VAL A 8 4.85 49.10 -20.36
CA VAL A 8 5.17 47.71 -20.08
C VAL A 8 4.59 46.91 -21.24
N GLN A 9 5.47 46.51 -22.16
CA GLN A 9 5.11 45.74 -23.33
C GLN A 9 4.62 44.40 -22.78
N GLY A 10 3.31 44.20 -22.83
CA GLY A 10 2.67 42.94 -22.47
C GLY A 10 3.25 41.87 -23.36
N ASP A 11 4.22 41.16 -22.82
CA ASP A 11 4.90 39.98 -23.34
C ASP A 11 3.86 39.09 -24.06
N GLN A 12 3.95 39.02 -25.39
CA GLN A 12 2.92 38.35 -26.17
C GLN A 12 2.89 36.86 -25.78
N PRO A 13 1.71 36.28 -25.50
CA PRO A 13 1.59 34.88 -25.07
C PRO A 13 2.34 33.87 -25.97
N GLU A 14 2.42 34.15 -27.27
CA GLU A 14 3.17 33.34 -28.23
C GLU A 14 4.69 33.38 -28.04
N GLU A 15 5.27 34.54 -27.71
CA GLU A 15 6.72 34.65 -27.46
C GLU A 15 7.11 33.91 -26.19
N ARG A 16 6.27 34.00 -25.15
CA ARG A 16 6.40 33.21 -23.91
C ARG A 16 6.34 31.71 -24.17
N LEU A 17 5.40 31.26 -25.02
CA LEU A 17 5.26 29.84 -25.39
C LEU A 17 6.49 29.34 -26.17
N LYS A 18 7.00 30.11 -27.13
CA LYS A 18 8.23 29.77 -27.87
C LYS A 18 9.45 29.69 -26.94
N ALA A 19 9.60 30.64 -26.03
CA ALA A 19 10.69 30.63 -25.04
C ALA A 19 10.59 29.43 -24.09
N LEU A 20 9.37 29.10 -23.65
CA LEU A 20 9.10 27.92 -22.83
C LEU A 20 9.46 26.63 -23.58
N ASP A 21 9.03 26.46 -24.83
CA ASP A 21 9.32 25.25 -25.62
C ASP A 21 10.83 25.09 -25.89
N ALA A 22 11.54 26.20 -26.15
CA ALA A 22 12.99 26.19 -26.29
C ALA A 22 13.68 25.77 -24.98
N ALA A 23 13.20 26.27 -23.84
CA ALA A 23 13.70 25.89 -22.52
C ALA A 23 13.43 24.40 -22.24
N LEU A 24 12.22 23.90 -22.50
CA LEU A 24 11.86 22.49 -22.34
C LEU A 24 12.75 21.57 -23.18
N LYS A 25 12.96 21.87 -24.47
CA LYS A 25 13.86 21.11 -25.35
C LYS A 25 15.31 21.13 -24.86
N LYS A 26 15.78 22.27 -24.33
CA LYS A 26 17.14 22.40 -23.78
C LYS A 26 17.30 21.56 -22.51
N ILE A 27 16.30 21.54 -21.63
CA ILE A 27 16.26 20.70 -20.43
C ILE A 27 16.27 19.22 -20.84
N GLU A 28 15.39 18.82 -21.76
CA GLU A 28 15.30 17.43 -22.23
C GLU A 28 16.59 16.95 -22.91
N LYS A 29 17.23 17.79 -23.72
CA LYS A 29 18.53 17.48 -24.35
C LYS A 29 19.65 17.33 -23.31
N LYS A 30 19.62 18.12 -22.24
CA LYS A 30 20.68 18.14 -21.20
C LYS A 30 20.50 17.02 -20.17
N PHE A 31 19.26 16.70 -19.81
CA PHE A 31 18.95 15.81 -18.69
C PHE A 31 18.20 14.53 -19.09
N GLY A 32 17.93 14.34 -20.38
CA GLY A 32 17.26 13.17 -20.94
C GLY A 32 15.75 13.35 -21.13
N LYS A 33 15.16 12.46 -21.93
CA LYS A 33 13.70 12.38 -22.12
C LYS A 33 13.00 12.14 -20.77
N GLY A 34 11.91 12.86 -20.53
CA GLY A 34 11.13 12.76 -19.28
C GLY A 34 11.68 13.55 -18.09
N SER A 35 12.77 14.30 -18.25
CA SER A 35 13.31 15.18 -17.20
C SER A 35 12.40 16.36 -16.85
N ILE A 36 11.51 16.76 -17.77
CA ILE A 36 10.45 17.74 -17.54
C ILE A 36 9.26 17.41 -18.43
N MET A 37 8.05 17.39 -17.87
CA MET A 37 6.81 17.05 -18.59
C MET A 37 5.64 17.90 -18.07
N LYS A 38 4.65 18.14 -18.92
CA LYS A 38 3.38 18.74 -18.49
C LYS A 38 2.58 17.69 -17.73
N MET A 39 2.12 18.00 -16.52
CA MET A 39 1.38 17.07 -15.65
C MET A 39 0.09 16.50 -16.28
N GLY A 40 -0.57 17.25 -17.18
CA GLY A 40 -1.77 16.80 -17.90
C GLY A 40 -1.50 16.08 -19.23
N GLY A 41 -0.23 15.94 -19.63
CA GLY A 41 0.13 15.10 -20.78
C GLY A 41 0.01 13.64 -20.37
N LYS A 42 -0.61 12.80 -21.20
CA LYS A 42 -0.91 11.37 -21.01
C LYS A 42 0.32 10.49 -20.67
N VAL A 43 0.92 10.71 -19.51
CA VAL A 43 1.71 9.71 -18.80
C VAL A 43 0.70 8.98 -17.95
N ASP A 44 0.68 7.65 -18.02
CA ASP A 44 -0.21 6.83 -17.21
C ASP A 44 -0.02 7.21 -15.73
N THR A 45 -0.95 7.99 -15.17
CA THR A 45 -0.87 8.50 -13.80
C THR A 45 -1.19 7.40 -12.79
N LYS A 46 -1.55 6.20 -13.26
CA LYS A 46 -1.83 5.05 -12.42
C LYS A 46 -0.54 4.59 -11.75
N ILE A 47 -0.59 4.52 -10.43
CA ILE A 47 0.53 4.09 -9.61
C ILE A 47 0.61 2.58 -9.73
N SER A 48 1.64 2.06 -10.39
CA SER A 48 1.89 0.62 -10.39
C SER A 48 2.19 0.13 -8.98
N THR A 49 1.53 -0.96 -8.59
CA THR A 49 1.60 -1.56 -7.27
C THR A 49 1.96 -3.04 -7.32
N ILE A 50 2.31 -3.59 -6.15
CA ILE A 50 2.49 -5.02 -5.91
C ILE A 50 1.61 -5.37 -4.72
N SER A 51 0.76 -6.39 -4.82
CA SER A 51 -0.10 -6.79 -3.68
C SER A 51 0.75 -7.06 -2.44
N SER A 52 0.20 -6.74 -1.27
CA SER A 52 0.84 -7.07 -0.01
C SER A 52 0.59 -8.51 0.45
N GLY A 53 -0.19 -9.29 -0.30
CA GLY A 53 -0.62 -10.64 0.09
C GLY A 53 -1.80 -10.64 1.07
N SER A 54 -2.33 -9.46 1.39
CA SER A 54 -3.42 -9.22 2.34
C SER A 54 -4.39 -8.21 1.75
N ILE A 55 -5.65 -8.60 1.59
CA ILE A 55 -6.69 -7.71 1.04
C ILE A 55 -6.94 -6.51 1.95
N ALA A 56 -6.82 -6.71 3.27
CA ALA A 56 -7.00 -5.65 4.26
C ALA A 56 -5.87 -4.60 4.15
N ILE A 57 -4.62 -5.04 3.98
CA ILE A 57 -3.49 -4.13 3.78
C ILE A 57 -3.61 -3.42 2.43
N ASP A 58 -3.95 -4.12 1.35
CA ASP A 58 -4.16 -3.54 0.01
C ASP A 58 -5.26 -2.45 0.03
N ALA A 59 -6.36 -2.69 0.74
CA ALA A 59 -7.44 -1.72 0.96
C ALA A 59 -6.97 -0.48 1.75
N GLY A 60 -6.16 -0.71 2.77
CA GLY A 60 -5.57 0.33 3.61
C GLY A 60 -4.54 1.19 2.88
N LEU A 61 -3.77 0.58 1.96
CA LEU A 61 -2.88 1.29 1.03
C LEU A 61 -3.68 2.15 0.04
N GLY A 62 -4.88 1.70 -0.34
CA GLY A 62 -5.84 2.44 -1.16
C GLY A 62 -5.49 2.50 -2.66
N VAL A 63 -4.37 1.90 -3.04
CA VAL A 63 -3.91 1.77 -4.44
C VAL A 63 -3.76 0.30 -4.86
N GLY A 64 -4.27 -0.64 -4.03
CA GLY A 64 -4.26 -2.08 -4.33
C GLY A 64 -2.95 -2.80 -4.00
N GLY A 65 -1.99 -2.12 -3.36
CA GLY A 65 -0.72 -2.73 -2.95
C GLY A 65 0.39 -1.72 -2.69
N TYR A 66 1.62 -2.23 -2.50
CA TYR A 66 2.81 -1.44 -2.30
C TYR A 66 3.19 -0.68 -3.57
N PRO A 67 3.34 0.65 -3.54
CA PRO A 67 3.64 1.43 -4.72
C PRO A 67 5.08 1.21 -5.20
N ARG A 68 5.25 0.81 -6.46
CA ARG A 68 6.55 0.58 -7.09
C ARG A 68 7.39 1.85 -7.16
N GLY A 69 8.70 1.70 -7.00
CA GLY A 69 9.65 2.80 -7.03
C GLY A 69 9.52 3.77 -5.86
N ARG A 70 9.10 3.26 -4.70
CA ARG A 70 8.90 4.03 -3.46
C ARG A 70 9.50 3.31 -2.26
N ILE A 71 9.74 4.12 -1.22
CA ILE A 71 10.18 3.66 0.08
C ILE A 71 8.96 3.49 1.00
N ILE A 72 8.89 2.38 1.71
CA ILE A 72 7.89 2.06 2.74
C ILE A 72 8.65 1.84 4.05
N GLU A 73 8.15 2.41 5.15
CA GLU A 73 8.65 2.10 6.51
C GLU A 73 7.58 1.28 7.24
N ILE A 74 7.95 0.10 7.72
CA ILE A 74 7.11 -0.75 8.58
C ILE A 74 7.73 -0.69 9.97
N TYR A 75 7.02 -0.15 10.95
CA TYR A 75 7.54 0.02 12.30
C TYR A 75 6.54 -0.41 13.37
N GLY A 76 7.02 -0.68 14.57
CA GLY A 76 6.18 -1.21 15.64
C GLY A 76 6.99 -1.85 16.76
N PRO A 77 6.31 -2.30 17.84
CA PRO A 77 6.93 -3.05 18.91
C PRO A 77 7.58 -4.35 18.42
N GLU A 78 8.37 -4.98 19.29
CA GLU A 78 8.84 -6.36 19.06
C GLU A 78 7.66 -7.33 18.95
N SER A 79 7.84 -8.41 18.20
CA SER A 79 6.81 -9.45 17.99
C SER A 79 5.45 -8.93 17.49
N SER A 80 5.41 -7.74 16.87
CA SER A 80 4.16 -7.17 16.34
C SER A 80 3.77 -7.69 14.96
N GLY A 81 4.66 -8.41 14.27
CA GLY A 81 4.41 -8.93 12.91
C GLY A 81 5.05 -8.13 11.77
N LYS A 82 5.98 -7.20 12.06
CA LYS A 82 6.66 -6.37 11.04
C LYS A 82 7.34 -7.22 9.95
N THR A 83 8.17 -8.17 10.37
CA THR A 83 8.90 -9.10 9.51
C THR A 83 7.92 -9.98 8.73
N THR A 84 6.87 -10.49 9.37
CA THR A 84 5.79 -11.23 8.69
C THR A 84 5.17 -10.43 7.54
N VAL A 85 4.77 -9.17 7.78
CA VAL A 85 4.20 -8.31 6.73
C VAL A 85 5.19 -8.08 5.58
N ALA A 86 6.48 -7.89 5.88
CA ALA A 86 7.50 -7.73 4.86
C ALA A 86 7.76 -9.02 4.05
N LEU A 87 7.75 -10.18 4.69
CA LEU A 87 7.93 -11.48 4.04
C LEU A 87 6.74 -11.83 3.14
N HIS A 88 5.52 -11.48 3.52
CA HIS A 88 4.35 -11.57 2.62
C HIS A 88 4.52 -10.72 1.36
N ALA A 89 5.08 -9.51 1.49
CA ALA A 89 5.41 -8.67 0.34
C ALA A 89 6.46 -9.33 -0.57
N VAL A 90 7.48 -9.96 0.01
CA VAL A 90 8.52 -10.70 -0.71
C VAL A 90 7.92 -11.90 -1.45
N ALA A 91 7.10 -12.71 -0.77
CA ALA A 91 6.43 -13.87 -1.35
C ALA A 91 5.57 -13.49 -2.56
N GLU A 92 4.79 -12.41 -2.46
CA GLU A 92 3.96 -11.92 -3.57
C GLU A 92 4.78 -11.43 -4.77
N VAL A 93 5.96 -10.85 -4.55
CA VAL A 93 6.88 -10.49 -5.65
C VAL A 93 7.43 -11.73 -6.34
N GLN A 94 7.94 -12.69 -5.56
CA GLN A 94 8.52 -13.91 -6.11
C GLN A 94 7.48 -14.76 -6.84
N LYS A 95 6.24 -14.84 -6.32
CA LYS A 95 5.12 -15.54 -6.99
C LYS A 95 4.86 -15.03 -8.41
N ARG A 96 5.24 -13.79 -8.71
CA ARG A 96 5.08 -13.15 -10.01
C ARG A 96 6.35 -13.22 -10.87
N GLY A 97 7.35 -13.97 -10.44
CA GLY A 97 8.66 -14.09 -11.08
C GLY A 97 9.57 -12.88 -10.88
N GLY A 98 9.26 -12.01 -9.91
CA GLY A 98 10.13 -10.87 -9.56
C GLY A 98 11.26 -11.26 -8.62
N THR A 99 12.34 -10.48 -8.62
CA THR A 99 13.52 -10.74 -7.79
C THR A 99 13.43 -9.99 -6.47
N ALA A 100 13.67 -10.70 -5.36
CA ALA A 100 13.67 -10.14 -4.02
C ALA A 100 15.06 -10.15 -3.38
N ALA A 101 15.36 -9.10 -2.62
CA ALA A 101 16.55 -9.02 -1.78
C ALA A 101 16.19 -8.70 -0.33
N TYR A 102 16.96 -9.25 0.60
CA TYR A 102 16.77 -9.08 2.04
C TYR A 102 18.10 -8.73 2.70
N ILE A 103 18.17 -7.55 3.30
CA ILE A 103 19.30 -7.09 4.10
C ILE A 103 18.95 -7.35 5.58
N ASP A 104 19.40 -8.49 6.10
CA ASP A 104 19.16 -8.93 7.47
C ASP A 104 20.28 -8.41 8.38
N ALA A 105 20.16 -7.15 8.79
CA ALA A 105 21.05 -6.54 9.78
C ALA A 105 20.76 -7.04 11.21
N GLU A 106 19.58 -7.61 11.50
CA GLU A 106 19.27 -8.22 12.79
C GLU A 106 19.80 -9.66 12.93
N ASN A 107 20.26 -10.29 11.84
CA ASN A 107 20.69 -11.69 11.80
C ASN A 107 19.64 -12.65 12.38
N ALA A 108 18.37 -12.39 12.09
CA ALA A 108 17.23 -13.02 12.74
C ALA A 108 16.22 -13.64 11.77
N LEU A 109 16.50 -13.64 10.47
CA LEU A 109 15.61 -14.27 9.48
C LEU A 109 15.59 -15.79 9.65
N ASP A 110 14.40 -16.35 9.89
CA ASP A 110 14.17 -17.79 9.93
C ASP A 110 13.74 -18.32 8.54
N PRO A 111 14.57 -19.12 7.85
CA PRO A 111 14.23 -19.66 6.54
C PRO A 111 13.00 -20.57 6.54
N ALA A 112 12.79 -21.34 7.61
CA ALA A 112 11.64 -22.26 7.70
C ALA A 112 10.34 -21.48 7.81
N TYR A 113 10.31 -20.44 8.65
CA TYR A 113 9.16 -19.54 8.74
C TYR A 113 8.92 -18.79 7.42
N ALA A 114 9.96 -18.21 6.81
CA ALA A 114 9.83 -17.52 5.53
C ALA A 114 9.30 -18.44 4.41
N THR A 115 9.78 -19.69 4.34
CA THR A 115 9.25 -20.71 3.42
C THR A 115 7.76 -20.96 3.65
N ALA A 116 7.35 -21.08 4.92
CA ALA A 116 5.95 -21.29 5.27
C ALA A 116 5.05 -20.11 4.87
N LEU A 117 5.61 -18.89 4.81
CA LEU A 117 4.93 -17.70 4.28
C LEU A 117 4.88 -17.63 2.74
N GLY A 118 5.47 -18.61 2.04
CA GLY A 118 5.51 -18.68 0.58
C GLY A 118 6.71 -17.97 -0.06
N VAL A 119 7.74 -17.62 0.74
CA VAL A 119 9.00 -17.10 0.21
C VAL A 119 9.80 -18.25 -0.41
N ASN A 120 10.24 -18.07 -1.65
CA ASN A 120 11.22 -18.95 -2.28
C ASN A 120 12.62 -18.59 -1.74
N ILE A 121 13.10 -19.37 -0.78
CA ILE A 121 14.39 -19.15 -0.11
C ILE A 121 15.57 -19.34 -1.07
N ASP A 122 15.49 -20.29 -2.00
CA ASP A 122 16.58 -20.61 -2.91
C ASP A 122 16.92 -19.44 -3.85
N GLU A 123 15.92 -18.62 -4.19
CA GLU A 123 16.06 -17.45 -5.06
C GLU A 123 16.09 -16.12 -4.29
N LEU A 124 16.01 -16.15 -2.96
CA LEU A 124 16.07 -14.93 -2.15
C LEU A 124 17.51 -14.45 -1.97
N LEU A 125 17.82 -13.24 -2.46
CA LEU A 125 19.13 -12.64 -2.25
C LEU A 125 19.25 -12.14 -0.80
N LEU A 126 19.92 -12.91 0.05
CA LEU A 126 20.16 -12.56 1.45
C LEU A 126 21.53 -11.91 1.65
N SER A 127 21.58 -10.83 2.42
CA SER A 127 22.81 -10.22 2.91
C SER A 127 22.72 -9.96 4.40
N GLN A 128 23.75 -10.41 5.13
CA GLN A 128 23.94 -10.16 6.56
C GLN A 128 25.16 -9.25 6.72
N PRO A 129 24.97 -7.92 6.70
CA PRO A 129 26.08 -6.98 6.73
C PRO A 129 26.69 -6.85 8.13
N ASP A 130 28.00 -6.62 8.20
CA ASP A 130 28.73 -6.32 9.43
C ASP A 130 28.47 -4.89 9.92
N THR A 131 28.19 -3.97 9.00
CA THR A 131 28.03 -2.53 9.30
C THR A 131 26.83 -1.92 8.57
N GLY A 132 26.29 -0.83 9.13
CA GLY A 132 25.20 -0.08 8.51
C GLY A 132 25.56 0.50 7.14
N GLU A 133 26.78 1.01 6.97
CA GLU A 133 27.30 1.47 5.68
C GLU A 133 27.26 0.35 4.63
N GLN A 134 27.84 -0.81 4.97
CA GLN A 134 27.90 -1.96 4.07
C GLN A 134 26.50 -2.42 3.67
N GLY A 135 25.57 -2.55 4.62
CA GLY A 135 24.19 -2.95 4.31
C GLY A 135 23.49 -1.99 3.35
N LEU A 136 23.67 -0.68 3.54
CA LEU A 136 23.08 0.34 2.66
C LEU A 136 23.78 0.44 1.30
N GLU A 137 25.08 0.19 1.22
CA GLU A 137 25.82 0.10 -0.03
C GLU A 137 25.43 -1.12 -0.86
N ILE A 138 25.26 -2.28 -0.23
CA ILE A 138 24.72 -3.49 -0.87
C ILE A 138 23.32 -3.21 -1.41
N ALA A 139 22.45 -2.61 -0.59
CA ALA A 139 21.12 -2.21 -1.03
C ALA A 139 21.16 -1.28 -2.25
N ASP A 140 22.05 -0.29 -2.27
CA ASP A 140 22.19 0.64 -3.38
C ASP A 140 22.72 -0.02 -4.65
N ALA A 141 23.69 -0.93 -4.54
CA ALA A 141 24.22 -1.68 -5.67
C ALA A 141 23.15 -2.60 -6.28
N LEU A 142 22.41 -3.32 -5.43
CA LEU A 142 21.32 -4.20 -5.82
C LEU A 142 20.20 -3.43 -6.52
N VAL A 143 19.72 -2.33 -5.93
CA VAL A 143 18.69 -1.49 -6.55
C VAL A 143 19.21 -0.88 -7.86
N SER A 144 20.45 -0.39 -7.90
CA SER A 144 21.03 0.24 -9.10
C SER A 144 21.20 -0.71 -10.28
N SER A 145 21.27 -2.02 -10.05
CA SER A 145 21.30 -3.02 -11.12
C SER A 145 20.02 -3.01 -11.97
N GLY A 146 18.90 -2.53 -11.43
CA GLY A 146 17.58 -2.60 -12.05
C GLY A 146 16.96 -4.00 -12.07
N ALA A 147 17.62 -5.01 -11.49
CA ALA A 147 17.15 -6.40 -11.46
C ALA A 147 16.28 -6.74 -10.25
N ILE A 148 16.18 -5.83 -9.27
CA ILE A 148 15.48 -6.06 -7.99
C ILE A 148 14.10 -5.40 -8.00
N ASP A 149 13.06 -6.18 -7.79
CA ASP A 149 11.68 -5.73 -7.70
C ASP A 149 11.30 -5.30 -6.28
N ILE A 150 11.85 -5.98 -5.27
CA ILE A 150 11.69 -5.62 -3.86
C ILE A 150 12.98 -5.81 -3.07
N ILE A 151 13.27 -4.85 -2.19
CA ILE A 151 14.33 -4.95 -1.21
C ILE A 151 13.79 -4.67 0.19
N VAL A 152 14.07 -5.55 1.14
CA VAL A 152 13.75 -5.38 2.56
C VAL A 152 15.03 -5.11 3.33
N VAL A 153 15.00 -4.14 4.24
CA VAL A 153 16.09 -3.85 5.18
C VAL A 153 15.57 -4.07 6.60
N ASP A 154 16.03 -5.14 7.24
CA ASP A 154 15.60 -5.59 8.56
C ASP A 154 16.78 -5.63 9.55
N SER A 155 16.99 -4.63 10.41
CA SER A 155 16.18 -3.42 10.56
C SER A 155 17.06 -2.18 10.61
N VAL A 156 16.43 -1.02 10.42
CA VAL A 156 17.11 0.28 10.53
C VAL A 156 17.78 0.46 11.89
N ALA A 157 17.21 -0.12 12.95
CA ALA A 157 17.79 -0.04 14.29
C ALA A 157 19.16 -0.75 14.36
N ALA A 158 19.33 -1.82 13.60
CA ALA A 158 20.54 -2.64 13.53
C ALA A 158 21.57 -2.16 12.49
N LEU A 159 21.28 -1.11 11.72
CA LEU A 159 22.26 -0.47 10.85
C LEU A 159 23.23 0.38 11.69
N VAL A 160 24.13 -0.29 12.42
CA VAL A 160 25.11 0.34 13.29
C VAL A 160 26.30 0.83 12.46
N PRO A 161 26.67 2.12 12.52
CA PRO A 161 27.80 2.65 11.77
C PRO A 161 29.13 1.97 12.16
N LYS A 162 30.02 1.80 11.19
CA LYS A 162 31.35 1.19 11.40
C LYS A 162 32.12 1.80 12.58
N ALA A 163 32.13 3.13 12.69
CA ALA A 163 32.85 3.82 13.75
C ALA A 163 32.28 3.56 15.15
N GLU A 164 31.00 3.18 15.26
CA GLU A 164 30.38 2.80 16.53
C GLU A 164 30.70 1.34 16.90
N ILE A 165 30.88 0.46 15.90
CA ILE A 165 31.29 -0.94 16.11
C ILE A 165 32.77 -1.03 16.51
N GLU A 166 33.64 -0.22 15.90
CA GLU A 166 35.08 -0.19 16.20
C GLU A 166 35.41 0.63 17.46
N GLY A 167 34.46 1.44 17.96
CA GLY A 167 34.61 2.22 19.18
C GLY A 167 34.49 1.40 20.46
N GLU A 168 34.80 2.02 21.59
CA GLU A 168 34.65 1.37 22.90
C GLU A 168 33.24 1.59 23.48
N MET A 169 32.79 0.66 24.34
CA MET A 169 31.52 0.82 25.04
C MET A 169 31.56 2.07 25.93
N GLY A 170 30.71 3.05 25.61
CA GLY A 170 30.65 4.33 26.30
C GLY A 170 31.13 5.52 25.46
N ASP A 171 31.72 5.26 24.28
CA ASP A 171 32.06 6.31 23.34
C ASP A 171 30.81 7.02 22.81
N SER A 172 30.93 8.34 22.66
CA SER A 172 29.82 9.19 22.28
C SER A 172 29.74 9.36 20.76
N HIS A 173 28.88 8.58 20.11
CA HIS A 173 28.62 8.66 18.66
C HIS A 173 27.30 9.35 18.34
N VAL A 174 27.13 10.60 18.80
CA VAL A 174 25.84 11.32 18.70
C VAL A 174 25.41 11.51 17.23
N GLY A 175 24.29 10.86 16.89
CA GLY A 175 23.59 11.08 15.62
C GLY A 175 24.28 10.50 14.39
N LEU A 176 25.27 9.62 14.55
CA LEU A 176 26.00 9.01 13.45
C LEU A 176 25.07 8.22 12.53
N GLN A 177 24.25 7.34 13.11
CA GLN A 177 23.24 6.56 12.36
C GLN A 177 22.24 7.46 11.60
N ALA A 178 21.80 8.57 12.20
CA ALA A 178 20.89 9.50 11.54
C ALA A 178 21.52 10.19 10.32
N ARG A 179 22.82 10.50 10.38
CA ARG A 179 23.58 11.08 9.27
C ARG A 179 23.77 10.04 8.16
N LEU A 180 24.15 8.82 8.51
CA LEU A 180 24.26 7.69 7.58
C LEU A 180 22.95 7.49 6.80
N MET A 181 21.83 7.33 7.50
CA MET A 181 20.51 7.17 6.88
C MET A 181 20.14 8.35 5.97
N SER A 182 20.45 9.58 6.39
CA SER A 182 20.17 10.78 5.58
C SER A 182 20.96 10.81 4.27
N GLN A 183 22.21 10.36 4.29
CA GLN A 183 23.06 10.28 3.10
C GLN A 183 22.61 9.13 2.18
N ALA A 184 22.40 7.94 2.74
CA ALA A 184 21.98 6.77 1.99
C ALA A 184 20.62 6.98 1.30
N LEU A 185 19.60 7.45 2.02
CA LEU A 185 18.27 7.68 1.45
C LEU A 185 18.25 8.76 0.37
N ARG A 186 19.15 9.75 0.46
CA ARG A 186 19.31 10.77 -0.60
C ARG A 186 19.78 10.15 -1.92
N LYS A 187 20.67 9.15 -1.85
CA LYS A 187 21.17 8.41 -3.02
C LYS A 187 20.11 7.40 -3.51
N LEU A 188 19.65 6.54 -2.60
CA LEU A 188 18.72 5.45 -2.87
C LEU A 188 17.39 5.91 -3.46
N SER A 189 16.78 6.99 -2.93
CA SER A 189 15.44 7.41 -3.35
C SER A 189 15.33 7.71 -4.85
N GLY A 190 16.37 8.29 -5.45
CA GLY A 190 16.42 8.55 -6.88
C GLY A 190 16.52 7.27 -7.70
N THR A 191 17.37 6.33 -7.27
CA THR A 191 17.56 5.04 -7.94
C THR A 191 16.31 4.17 -7.84
N ILE A 192 15.75 4.00 -6.63
CA ILE A 192 14.50 3.28 -6.35
C ILE A 192 13.39 3.75 -7.30
N ASN A 193 13.22 5.06 -7.48
CA ASN A 193 12.17 5.58 -8.34
C ASN A 193 12.36 5.25 -9.83
N LYS A 194 13.62 5.22 -10.30
CA LYS A 194 13.98 4.90 -11.68
C LYS A 194 13.80 3.42 -11.98
N THR A 195 14.23 2.56 -11.06
CA THR A 195 14.20 1.09 -11.24
C THR A 195 12.86 0.47 -10.88
N LYS A 196 11.94 1.24 -10.30
CA LYS A 196 10.62 0.77 -9.86
C LYS A 196 10.68 -0.30 -8.76
N THR A 197 11.81 -0.41 -8.08
CA THR A 197 11.97 -1.28 -6.91
C THR A 197 11.09 -0.79 -5.75
N VAL A 198 10.46 -1.71 -5.03
CA VAL A 198 9.81 -1.44 -3.74
C VAL A 198 10.86 -1.58 -2.65
N ALA A 199 11.10 -0.53 -1.86
CA ALA A 199 12.06 -0.59 -0.76
C ALA A 199 11.34 -0.55 0.59
N ILE A 200 11.37 -1.65 1.33
CA ILE A 200 10.79 -1.76 2.67
C ILE A 200 11.90 -1.63 3.71
N PHE A 201 11.75 -0.68 4.62
CA PHE A 201 12.60 -0.57 5.81
C PHE A 201 11.79 -0.97 7.03
N ILE A 202 12.24 -2.02 7.71
CA ILE A 202 11.70 -2.41 9.00
C ILE A 202 12.37 -1.56 10.07
N ASN A 203 11.59 -1.10 11.03
CA ASN A 203 12.10 -0.27 12.12
C ASN A 203 11.44 -0.63 13.46
N GLN A 204 12.13 -0.28 14.53
CA GLN A 204 11.64 -0.48 15.88
C GLN A 204 11.07 0.81 16.46
N ILE A 205 10.28 0.68 17.53
CA ILE A 205 9.88 1.83 18.34
C ILE A 205 10.92 2.04 19.46
N ARG A 206 11.22 3.30 19.73
CA ARG A 206 11.97 3.77 20.89
C ARG A 206 11.20 4.92 21.53
N GLU A 207 11.50 5.24 22.78
CA GLU A 207 10.91 6.40 23.46
C GLU A 207 11.91 7.54 23.54
N LYS A 208 11.43 8.77 23.33
CA LYS A 208 12.22 9.97 23.61
C LYS A 208 12.13 10.32 25.08
N VAL A 209 13.27 10.23 25.77
CA VAL A 209 13.39 10.67 27.16
C VAL A 209 13.07 12.16 27.28
N GLY A 210 12.29 12.53 28.30
CA GLY A 210 11.97 13.92 28.63
C GLY A 210 10.71 14.49 27.97
N VAL A 211 9.93 13.70 27.22
CA VAL A 211 8.63 14.13 26.70
C VAL A 211 7.55 13.97 27.77
N MET A 212 7.08 15.09 28.34
CA MET A 212 6.02 15.10 29.37
C MET A 212 4.60 15.21 28.79
N PHE A 213 4.46 15.57 27.51
CA PHE A 213 3.15 15.75 26.84
C PHE A 213 3.20 15.22 25.40
N GLY A 214 2.16 14.51 24.98
CA GLY A 214 2.06 13.90 23.65
C GLY A 214 2.59 12.47 23.58
N ASN A 215 2.80 11.95 22.36
CA ASN A 215 3.34 10.60 22.14
C ASN A 215 4.89 10.63 22.21
N PRO A 216 5.52 9.92 23.17
CA PRO A 216 6.99 9.88 23.31
C PRO A 216 7.66 8.98 22.25
N GLU A 217 6.90 8.17 21.51
CA GLU A 217 7.45 7.20 20.58
C GLU A 217 8.14 7.84 19.37
N THR A 218 9.28 7.27 19.00
CA THR A 218 10.07 7.61 17.83
C THR A 218 10.62 6.35 17.18
N THR A 219 11.18 6.49 15.99
CA THR A 219 11.87 5.42 15.28
C THR A 219 13.37 5.76 15.17
N PRO A 220 14.27 4.76 15.28
CA PRO A 220 15.72 4.89 15.00
C PRO A 220 16.04 5.39 13.58
N GLY A 221 17.30 5.78 13.36
CA GLY A 221 17.76 6.29 12.04
C GLY A 221 17.43 7.76 11.75
N GLY A 222 17.01 8.52 12.77
CA GLY A 222 16.70 9.95 12.64
C GLY A 222 15.38 10.24 11.91
N ARG A 223 15.29 11.39 11.24
CA ARG A 223 14.04 11.84 10.59
C ARG A 223 13.97 11.54 9.09
N ALA A 224 15.09 11.20 8.47
CA ALA A 224 15.18 11.07 7.00
C ALA A 224 14.18 10.05 6.46
N LEU A 225 14.16 8.84 7.02
CA LEU A 225 13.25 7.79 6.60
C LEU A 225 11.78 8.25 6.66
N LYS A 226 11.37 8.92 7.75
CA LYS A 226 10.01 9.47 7.88
C LYS A 226 9.63 10.41 6.73
N PHE A 227 10.56 11.17 6.17
CA PHE A 227 10.30 12.08 5.06
C PHE A 227 10.30 11.39 3.69
N TYR A 228 11.30 10.52 3.45
CA TYR A 228 11.47 9.79 2.21
C TYR A 228 10.41 8.71 1.99
N SER A 229 9.94 8.05 3.06
CA SER A 229 8.89 7.04 2.98
C SER A 229 7.62 7.64 2.37
N THR A 230 7.09 6.95 1.36
CA THR A 230 5.80 7.24 0.74
C THR A 230 4.67 6.73 1.62
N VAL A 231 4.87 5.54 2.18
CA VAL A 231 3.95 4.90 3.13
C VAL A 231 4.70 4.62 4.42
N ARG A 232 4.05 4.86 5.57
CA ARG A 232 4.53 4.42 6.88
C ARG A 232 3.43 3.60 7.54
N MET A 233 3.74 2.36 7.89
CA MET A 233 2.82 1.40 8.49
C MET A 233 3.26 1.13 9.93
N GLU A 234 2.38 1.41 10.87
CA GLU A 234 2.56 1.07 12.27
C GLU A 234 1.87 -0.26 12.56
N VAL A 235 2.64 -1.29 12.87
CA VAL A 235 2.16 -2.65 13.11
C VAL A 235 2.15 -2.91 14.61
N ARG A 236 0.99 -3.20 15.18
CA ARG A 236 0.82 -3.53 16.60
C ARG A 236 0.02 -4.80 16.78
N ARG A 237 0.52 -5.67 17.65
CA ARG A 237 -0.25 -6.79 18.18
C ARG A 237 -1.41 -6.26 19.01
N SER A 238 -2.59 -6.85 18.85
CA SER A 238 -3.78 -6.60 19.66
C SER A 238 -4.11 -7.83 20.51
N GLU A 239 -5.15 -8.58 20.15
CA GLU A 239 -5.63 -9.73 20.92
C GLU A 239 -4.96 -11.04 20.49
N ALA A 240 -4.75 -11.94 21.44
CA ALA A 240 -4.25 -13.29 21.16
C ALA A 240 -5.41 -14.17 20.63
N ILE A 241 -5.16 -14.86 19.53
CA ILE A 241 -6.10 -15.83 18.94
C ILE A 241 -5.85 -17.18 19.60
N LYS A 242 -6.91 -17.76 20.16
CA LYS A 242 -6.82 -19.03 20.89
C LYS A 242 -7.68 -20.10 20.24
N ALA A 243 -7.10 -21.29 20.08
CA ALA A 243 -7.87 -22.51 19.85
C ALA A 243 -7.82 -23.35 21.12
N LYS A 244 -8.98 -23.58 21.73
CA LYS A 244 -9.10 -24.23 23.05
C LYS A 244 -8.28 -23.47 24.10
N SER A 245 -7.12 -24.00 24.50
CA SER A 245 -6.23 -23.42 25.51
C SER A 245 -4.89 -22.92 24.95
N GLU A 246 -4.63 -23.13 23.66
CA GLU A 246 -3.36 -22.77 23.01
C GLU A 246 -3.50 -21.45 22.25
N ILE A 247 -2.45 -20.61 22.30
CA ILE A 247 -2.38 -19.38 21.51
C ILE A 247 -1.80 -19.75 20.15
N ILE A 248 -2.63 -19.65 19.11
CA ILE A 248 -2.30 -20.07 17.75
C ILE A 248 -1.97 -18.88 16.82
N GLY A 249 -2.16 -17.66 17.30
CA GLY A 249 -1.87 -16.45 16.54
C GLY A 249 -2.22 -15.19 17.30
N ASN A 250 -2.17 -14.05 16.62
CA ASN A 250 -2.62 -12.77 17.16
C ASN A 250 -3.33 -11.94 16.11
N ARG A 251 -4.39 -11.25 16.53
CA ARG A 251 -4.97 -10.15 15.78
C ARG A 251 -3.99 -8.98 15.81
N THR A 252 -3.72 -8.40 14.66
CA THR A 252 -2.71 -7.36 14.45
C THR A 252 -3.37 -6.16 13.77
N LYS A 253 -3.15 -4.97 14.32
CA LYS A 253 -3.61 -3.71 13.74
C LYS A 253 -2.47 -3.03 13.00
N ILE A 254 -2.72 -2.66 11.76
CA ILE A 254 -1.77 -2.00 10.87
C ILE A 254 -2.32 -0.63 10.53
N LYS A 255 -1.75 0.41 11.12
CA LYS A 255 -2.16 1.80 10.90
C LYS A 255 -1.29 2.45 9.84
N PHE A 256 -1.91 3.04 8.83
CA PHE A 256 -1.21 3.78 7.77
C PHE A 256 -0.89 5.20 8.23
N ALA A 257 0.10 5.33 9.13
CA ALA A 257 0.51 6.59 9.76
C ALA A 257 0.98 7.67 8.77
N LYS A 258 1.38 7.25 7.56
CA LYS A 258 1.63 8.14 6.43
C LYS A 258 1.25 7.41 5.15
N ASN A 259 0.58 8.11 4.25
CA ASN A 259 0.30 7.62 2.90
C ASN A 259 0.31 8.82 1.94
N LYS A 260 1.20 8.80 0.94
CA LYS A 260 1.31 9.85 -0.10
C LYS A 260 0.60 9.47 -1.41
N VAL A 261 0.03 8.27 -1.49
CA VAL A 261 -0.60 7.74 -2.71
C VAL A 261 -2.10 7.53 -2.56
N ALA A 262 -2.60 7.47 -1.33
CA ALA A 262 -4.02 7.48 -0.98
C ALA A 262 -4.23 8.20 0.37
N PRO A 263 -5.48 8.44 0.81
CA PRO A 263 -5.76 9.02 2.12
C PRO A 263 -5.09 8.24 3.27
N PRO A 264 -4.34 8.93 4.18
CA PRO A 264 -3.66 8.29 5.31
C PRO A 264 -4.62 7.95 6.46
N PHE A 265 -4.08 7.32 7.50
CA PHE A 265 -4.72 7.01 8.79
C PHE A 265 -5.80 5.94 8.80
N LYS A 266 -6.02 5.26 7.67
CA LYS A 266 -6.74 3.98 7.65
C LYS A 266 -6.06 2.98 8.59
N VAL A 267 -6.83 1.99 9.04
CA VAL A 267 -6.37 0.85 9.82
C VAL A 267 -6.81 -0.42 9.12
N ALA A 268 -5.88 -1.33 8.89
CA ALA A 268 -6.18 -2.71 8.51
C ALA A 268 -6.07 -3.59 9.76
N GLU A 269 -7.00 -4.51 9.93
CA GLU A 269 -6.94 -5.54 10.97
C GLU A 269 -6.74 -6.90 10.29
N VAL A 270 -5.72 -7.62 10.75
CA VAL A 270 -5.29 -8.89 10.14
C VAL A 270 -5.01 -9.91 11.24
N ASP A 271 -5.25 -11.19 10.95
CA ASP A 271 -4.84 -12.26 11.86
C ASP A 271 -3.49 -12.81 11.41
N ILE A 272 -2.49 -12.76 12.30
CA ILE A 272 -1.20 -13.41 12.08
C ILE A 272 -1.21 -14.74 12.85
N MET A 273 -1.36 -15.83 12.10
CA MET A 273 -1.31 -17.20 12.59
C MET A 273 0.15 -17.66 12.67
N TYR A 274 0.53 -18.32 13.76
CA TYR A 274 1.90 -18.80 13.92
C TYR A 274 2.18 -19.94 12.93
N GLY A 275 3.33 -19.86 12.26
CA GLY A 275 3.71 -20.82 11.20
C GLY A 275 3.04 -20.60 9.83
N GLU A 276 1.93 -19.87 9.75
CA GLU A 276 1.19 -19.66 8.48
C GLU A 276 1.22 -18.20 7.99
N GLY A 277 1.38 -17.25 8.91
CA GLY A 277 1.38 -15.82 8.61
C GLY A 277 -0.02 -15.21 8.54
N ILE A 278 -0.24 -14.28 7.60
CA ILE A 278 -1.49 -13.53 7.51
C ILE A 278 -2.61 -14.43 6.96
N SER A 279 -3.69 -14.58 7.74
CA SER A 279 -4.84 -15.41 7.35
C SER A 279 -5.71 -14.71 6.31
N LYS A 280 -5.54 -15.10 5.04
CA LYS A 280 -6.32 -14.57 3.90
C LYS A 280 -7.84 -14.78 4.07
N THR A 281 -8.25 -15.95 4.56
CA THR A 281 -9.67 -16.26 4.81
C THR A 281 -10.24 -15.46 5.97
N GLY A 282 -9.46 -15.24 7.04
CA GLY A 282 -9.89 -14.44 8.18
C GLY A 282 -10.14 -12.97 7.81
N GLU A 283 -9.23 -12.38 7.03
CA GLU A 283 -9.38 -11.01 6.52
C GLU A 283 -10.58 -10.87 5.60
N LEU A 284 -10.72 -11.80 4.65
CA LEU A 284 -11.80 -11.78 3.66
C LEU A 284 -13.16 -11.89 4.34
N LEU A 285 -13.31 -12.81 5.29
CA LEU A 285 -14.54 -13.01 6.05
C LEU A 285 -14.93 -11.75 6.83
N ASP A 286 -14.00 -11.17 7.58
CA ASP A 286 -14.26 -9.99 8.41
C ASP A 286 -14.67 -8.79 7.52
N MET A 287 -13.97 -8.57 6.40
CA MET A 287 -14.28 -7.49 5.45
C MET A 287 -15.59 -7.72 4.69
N ALA A 288 -15.91 -8.96 4.32
CA ALA A 288 -17.16 -9.31 3.66
C ALA A 288 -18.37 -9.10 4.58
N VAL A 289 -18.21 -9.37 5.88
CA VAL A 289 -19.24 -9.09 6.88
C VAL A 289 -19.44 -7.59 7.09
N GLU A 290 -18.36 -6.80 7.11
CA GLU A 290 -18.47 -5.33 7.23
C GLU A 290 -19.21 -4.69 6.05
N LYS A 291 -19.17 -5.33 4.86
CA LYS A 291 -19.83 -4.87 3.64
C LYS A 291 -21.15 -5.56 3.34
N ASP A 292 -21.71 -6.29 4.30
CA ASP A 292 -22.96 -7.03 4.16
C ASP A 292 -22.96 -8.03 2.96
N ILE A 293 -21.78 -8.50 2.54
CA ILE A 293 -21.62 -9.55 1.51
C ILE A 293 -21.82 -10.93 2.13
N ILE A 294 -21.28 -11.13 3.34
CA ILE A 294 -21.57 -12.30 4.19
C ILE A 294 -22.43 -11.82 5.35
N HIS A 295 -23.58 -12.46 5.54
CA HIS A 295 -24.50 -12.11 6.61
C HIS A 295 -24.21 -12.91 7.88
N LYS A 296 -24.10 -12.20 9.01
CA LYS A 296 -23.93 -12.79 10.32
C LYS A 296 -25.22 -12.72 11.14
N SER A 297 -25.81 -13.86 11.45
CA SER A 297 -26.99 -14.01 12.31
C SER A 297 -26.63 -14.72 13.61
N GLY A 298 -26.43 -13.97 14.68
CA GLY A 298 -25.94 -14.51 15.95
C GLY A 298 -24.52 -15.08 15.81
N SER A 299 -24.38 -16.41 15.97
CA SER A 299 -23.12 -17.12 15.73
C SER A 299 -22.99 -17.67 14.31
N TRP A 300 -24.03 -17.64 13.48
CA TRP A 300 -24.02 -18.21 12.13
C TRP A 300 -23.59 -17.20 11.08
N PHE A 301 -22.78 -17.64 10.13
CA PHE A 301 -22.39 -16.92 8.93
C PHE A 301 -23.06 -17.55 7.71
N SER A 302 -23.59 -16.73 6.81
CA SER A 302 -24.27 -17.16 5.58
C SER A 302 -23.82 -16.32 4.40
N TYR A 303 -23.66 -16.95 3.25
CA TYR A 303 -23.38 -16.30 1.97
C TYR A 303 -24.52 -16.62 1.02
N GLY A 304 -25.27 -15.59 0.59
CA GLY A 304 -26.57 -15.79 -0.06
C GLY A 304 -27.51 -16.61 0.83
N ASP A 305 -28.06 -17.69 0.28
CA ASP A 305 -28.93 -18.63 1.01
C ASP A 305 -28.15 -19.77 1.71
N THR A 306 -26.84 -19.86 1.50
CA THR A 306 -26.00 -20.95 2.02
C THR A 306 -25.45 -20.60 3.40
N ARG A 307 -25.60 -21.50 4.38
CA ARG A 307 -24.95 -21.37 5.68
C ARG A 307 -23.52 -21.90 5.60
N ILE A 308 -22.55 -20.99 5.66
CA ILE A 308 -21.12 -21.31 5.49
C ILE A 308 -20.44 -21.73 6.79
N GLY A 309 -21.02 -21.43 7.95
CA GLY A 309 -20.46 -21.93 9.21
C GLY A 309 -21.08 -21.34 10.48
N GLN A 310 -20.99 -22.09 11.57
CA GLN A 310 -21.29 -21.62 12.92
C GLN A 310 -19.99 -21.20 13.62
N GLY A 311 -19.83 -19.92 13.89
CA GLY A 311 -18.61 -19.34 14.42
C GLY A 311 -17.61 -18.98 13.32
N ARG A 312 -16.69 -18.07 13.65
CA ARG A 312 -15.74 -17.48 12.70
C ARG A 312 -14.75 -18.51 12.14
N GLU A 313 -14.25 -19.41 12.98
CA GLU A 313 -13.26 -20.40 12.54
C GLU A 313 -13.85 -21.41 11.55
N ASN A 314 -15.06 -21.92 11.80
CA ASN A 314 -15.72 -22.82 10.85
C ASN A 314 -16.05 -22.14 9.52
N ALA A 315 -16.40 -20.85 9.53
CA ALA A 315 -16.62 -20.09 8.30
C ALA A 315 -15.30 -19.86 7.53
N LYS A 316 -14.17 -19.66 8.22
CA LYS A 316 -12.85 -19.58 7.59
C LYS A 316 -12.45 -20.91 6.95
N GLU A 317 -12.70 -22.02 7.64
CA GLU A 317 -12.44 -23.37 7.14
C GLU A 317 -13.26 -23.65 5.89
N TYR A 318 -14.57 -23.35 5.91
CA TYR A 318 -15.42 -23.46 4.72
C TYR A 318 -14.87 -22.66 3.53
N LEU A 319 -14.49 -21.40 3.73
CA LEU A 319 -13.92 -20.57 2.66
C LEU A 319 -12.59 -21.13 2.13
N SER A 320 -11.77 -21.76 2.97
CA SER A 320 -10.54 -22.41 2.51
C SER A 320 -10.78 -23.69 1.70
N GLU A 321 -11.91 -24.36 1.92
CA GLU A 321 -12.29 -25.57 1.17
C GLU A 321 -13.04 -25.25 -0.13
N HIS A 322 -13.59 -24.03 -0.27
CA HIS A 322 -14.41 -23.61 -1.41
C HIS A 322 -13.74 -22.44 -2.16
N GLU A 323 -12.69 -22.73 -2.92
CA GLU A 323 -11.86 -21.72 -3.61
C GLU A 323 -12.67 -20.85 -4.60
N ASP A 324 -13.66 -21.43 -5.30
CA ASP A 324 -14.53 -20.70 -6.23
C ASP A 324 -15.35 -19.61 -5.52
N GLU A 325 -16.01 -19.96 -4.41
CA GLU A 325 -16.77 -19.00 -3.59
C GLU A 325 -15.85 -17.97 -2.95
N MET A 326 -14.68 -18.40 -2.45
CA MET A 326 -13.67 -17.49 -1.90
C MET A 326 -13.22 -16.44 -2.93
N ASN A 327 -12.99 -16.86 -4.18
CA ASN A 327 -12.62 -15.96 -5.26
C ASN A 327 -13.75 -14.98 -5.63
N GLU A 328 -14.99 -15.46 -5.70
CA GLU A 328 -16.16 -14.61 -5.94
C GLU A 328 -16.33 -13.55 -4.86
N ILE A 329 -16.26 -13.96 -3.59
CA ILE A 329 -16.36 -13.06 -2.43
C ILE A 329 -15.19 -12.07 -2.44
N ASN A 330 -13.97 -12.50 -2.77
CA ASN A 330 -12.80 -11.64 -2.91
C ASN A 330 -13.00 -10.55 -3.96
N ILE A 331 -13.59 -10.87 -5.12
CA ILE A 331 -13.94 -9.87 -6.14
C ILE A 331 -14.95 -8.88 -5.56
N LYS A 332 -16.08 -9.36 -5.01
CA LYS A 332 -17.12 -8.50 -4.42
C LYS A 332 -16.58 -7.58 -3.32
N VAL A 333 -15.69 -8.08 -2.46
CA VAL A 333 -15.05 -7.28 -1.40
C VAL A 333 -14.11 -6.24 -2.02
N ARG A 334 -13.29 -6.59 -3.01
CA ARG A 334 -12.42 -5.62 -3.71
C ARG A 334 -13.24 -4.49 -4.33
N GLU A 335 -14.37 -4.81 -4.96
CA GLU A 335 -15.30 -3.82 -5.52
C GLU A 335 -15.88 -2.90 -4.43
N ALA A 336 -16.40 -3.48 -3.34
CA ALA A 336 -17.04 -2.74 -2.26
C ALA A 336 -16.10 -1.79 -1.50
N TYR A 337 -14.79 -2.08 -1.50
CA TYR A 337 -13.75 -1.20 -0.94
C TYR A 337 -13.05 -0.33 -1.99
N GLY A 338 -13.41 -0.45 -3.27
CA GLY A 338 -12.77 0.27 -4.37
C GLY A 338 -11.28 -0.06 -4.51
N ILE A 339 -10.89 -1.29 -4.21
CA ILE A 339 -9.50 -1.76 -4.27
C ILE A 339 -9.14 -1.95 -5.75
N PRO A 340 -8.20 -1.18 -6.30
CA PRO A 340 -7.77 -1.37 -7.67
C PRO A 340 -7.05 -2.71 -7.85
N ASP A 341 -7.17 -3.28 -9.04
CA ASP A 341 -6.25 -4.28 -9.56
C ASP A 341 -4.84 -3.69 -9.75
N GLU A 342 -3.91 -4.53 -10.15
CA GLU A 342 -2.48 -4.18 -10.30
C GLU A 342 -2.22 -3.13 -11.38
N ASN A 343 -3.18 -2.96 -12.30
CA ASN A 343 -3.17 -1.96 -13.36
C ASN A 343 -3.93 -0.69 -12.95
N GLY A 344 -4.36 -0.59 -11.70
CA GLY A 344 -5.11 0.55 -11.17
C GLY A 344 -6.55 0.64 -11.68
N ASN A 345 -7.13 -0.46 -12.17
CA ASN A 345 -8.56 -0.53 -12.49
C ASN A 345 -9.32 -1.07 -11.29
N VAL A 346 -10.43 -0.46 -10.92
CA VAL A 346 -11.34 -1.09 -9.95
C VAL A 346 -12.08 -2.20 -10.71
N PRO A 347 -12.16 -3.44 -10.18
CA PRO A 347 -13.00 -4.47 -10.78
C PRO A 347 -14.44 -3.93 -10.90
N GLU A 348 -15.07 -4.13 -12.05
CA GLU A 348 -16.51 -3.89 -12.22
C GLU A 348 -17.17 -5.24 -12.52
N SER A 349 -18.15 -5.64 -11.71
CA SER A 349 -19.01 -6.77 -12.00
C SER A 349 -19.82 -6.51 -13.27
N GLN A 350 -19.91 -7.50 -14.15
CA GLN A 350 -20.66 -7.42 -15.42
C GLN A 350 -22.20 -7.37 -15.23
N ASP A 351 -22.70 -7.31 -13.99
CA ASP A 351 -24.13 -7.30 -13.68
C ASP A 351 -24.72 -5.88 -13.52
N LYS A 352 -24.37 -4.98 -14.44
CA LYS A 352 -25.07 -3.68 -14.58
C LYS A 352 -25.98 -3.57 -15.80
N ASN A 353 -26.22 -4.68 -16.52
CA ASN A 353 -27.04 -4.65 -17.74
C ASN A 353 -28.44 -5.27 -17.60
N THR A 354 -28.91 -5.61 -16.39
CA THR A 354 -30.23 -6.25 -16.20
C THR A 354 -31.28 -5.38 -15.52
N THR A 355 -30.96 -4.15 -15.11
CA THR A 355 -31.91 -3.25 -14.45
C THR A 355 -32.35 -2.07 -15.32
N GLN A 356 -31.83 -1.94 -16.54
CA GLN A 356 -32.21 -0.88 -17.47
C GLN A 356 -33.21 -1.34 -18.54
N SER A 357 -33.33 -2.66 -18.79
CA SER A 357 -34.35 -3.21 -19.71
C SER A 357 -35.72 -3.46 -19.06
N ALA A 358 -35.83 -3.39 -17.72
CA ALA A 358 -37.10 -3.60 -17.02
C ALA A 358 -37.92 -2.30 -16.79
N MET A 359 -37.36 -1.14 -17.15
CA MET A 359 -38.07 0.15 -17.11
C MET A 359 -38.58 0.61 -18.48
N ASP A 360 -38.05 0.08 -19.59
CA ASP A 360 -38.51 0.45 -20.94
C ASP A 360 -39.72 -0.40 -21.42
N ASP A 361 -39.95 -1.59 -20.86
CA ASP A 361 -41.10 -2.45 -21.23
C ASP A 361 -42.40 -2.15 -20.45
N LYS A 362 -42.40 -1.21 -19.49
CA LYS A 362 -43.61 -0.77 -18.76
C LYS A 362 -44.15 0.60 -19.19
N ALA A 363 -43.48 1.27 -20.14
CA ALA A 363 -43.90 2.57 -20.66
C ALA A 363 -44.68 2.49 -21.99
N ALA A 364 -44.93 1.29 -22.53
CA ALA A 364 -45.51 1.09 -23.85
C ALA A 364 -47.03 0.75 -23.87
N ASP A 365 -47.71 0.70 -22.73
CA ASP A 365 -49.10 0.18 -22.64
C ASP A 365 -50.12 1.13 -21.99
N ILE A 366 -49.91 2.46 -22.05
CA ILE A 366 -50.95 3.43 -21.69
C ILE A 366 -51.00 4.55 -22.72
N ASP A 367 -51.62 4.29 -23.86
CA ASP A 367 -52.35 5.30 -24.64
C ASP A 367 -53.39 4.62 -25.54
N ASP A 368 -54.64 4.54 -25.08
CA ASP A 368 -55.79 4.88 -25.94
C ASP A 368 -57.09 5.00 -25.12
N SER A 369 -57.91 5.98 -25.51
CA SER A 369 -59.27 6.31 -25.06
C SER A 369 -59.46 7.05 -23.71
N GLU A 370 -59.57 8.38 -23.77
CA GLU A 370 -60.85 9.07 -23.52
C GLU A 370 -60.74 10.54 -23.96
N GLU A 371 -61.43 10.87 -25.06
CA GLU A 371 -61.78 12.23 -25.44
C GLU A 371 -62.75 12.82 -24.40
N VAL A 372 -62.45 14.01 -23.86
CA VAL A 372 -63.47 14.88 -23.28
C VAL A 372 -63.36 16.26 -23.91
N SER A 373 -64.31 16.54 -24.77
CA SER A 373 -64.58 17.81 -25.42
C SER A 373 -65.00 18.88 -24.41
N LEU A 374 -64.36 20.05 -24.47
CA LEU A 374 -64.77 21.28 -23.81
C LEU A 374 -65.81 21.99 -24.67
N ASP A 375 -67.08 21.93 -24.27
CA ASP A 375 -68.12 22.84 -24.78
C ASP A 375 -68.26 24.03 -23.82
N VAL A 376 -67.99 25.22 -24.37
CA VAL A 376 -68.30 26.52 -23.78
C VAL A 376 -69.59 26.99 -24.44
N ASN A 377 -70.62 27.30 -23.66
CA ASN A 377 -71.61 28.30 -24.06
C ASN A 377 -72.32 28.96 -22.88
N ASP A 378 -72.36 30.29 -22.98
CA ASP A 378 -73.14 31.26 -22.20
C ASP A 378 -74.64 30.92 -22.13
N SER A 379 -75.30 31.31 -21.03
CA SER A 379 -76.32 32.39 -21.02
C SER A 379 -77.24 32.31 -19.78
N ASP A 380 -77.34 33.44 -19.08
CA ASP A 380 -78.53 34.08 -18.48
C ASP A 380 -79.76 33.22 -18.08
N GLU A 381 -80.03 33.13 -16.77
CA GLU A 381 -81.18 33.75 -16.04
C GLU A 381 -81.22 33.30 -14.56
#